data_AF-A0A6H1U9P9-F1
#
_entry.id   AF-A0A6H1U9P9-F1
#
_cell.length_a   1.000
_cell.length_b   1.000
_cell.length_c   1.000
_cell.angle_alpha   90.00
_cell.angle_beta   90.00
_cell.angle_gamma   90.00
#
_symmetry.space_group_name_H-M   'P 1'
#
loop_
_entity.id
_entity.type
_entity.pdbx_description
1 polymer ?
#
loop_
_entity_poly.entity_id
_entity_poly.type
_entity_poly.pdbx_seq_one_letter_code
_entity_poly.pdbx_strand_id
1 'polypeptide(L)'
;MPTILVDQNIVTYGDIMRPTRSNGVIGYRRKDPVGEDGSWLRREFRALPTVSKLIIAGDISAFRYVELDFENWKRKGSASGSNLGNLFPNSVMKQVEPAIERSYYFQAFMNEYLYTRSVANFCKWLNTKGIEESALKVAKSKNATDDMLRNIRNVSRYQEMCKKLQKTEQYIDAFHLWTAEINDIEYFVTADRKFINAINKLDCKCQPILPSELLTQMNLEASEPFQFKENVFYGIGGQYMWEFD
;
A
#
# COMPACT_ATOMS: atom_id res chain seq x y z
N MET A 1 16.97 4.24 11.14
CA MET A 1 16.36 3.10 10.45
C MET A 1 15.18 3.65 9.67
N PRO A 2 15.17 3.52 8.33
CA PRO A 2 14.10 4.05 7.50
C PRO A 2 12.74 3.45 7.87
N THR A 3 11.73 4.28 7.85
CA THR A 3 10.33 3.93 8.07
C THR A 3 9.51 4.08 6.80
N ILE A 4 8.69 3.07 6.47
CA ILE A 4 7.91 3.06 5.22
C ILE A 4 6.45 2.70 5.45
N LEU A 5 5.54 3.33 4.70
CA LEU A 5 4.18 2.86 4.49
C LEU A 5 4.11 2.22 3.10
N VAL A 6 3.70 0.95 3.01
CA VAL A 6 3.68 0.20 1.76
C VAL A 6 2.32 0.34 1.10
N ASP A 7 2.29 0.94 -0.10
CA ASP A 7 1.07 1.14 -0.87
C ASP A 7 0.50 -0.20 -1.40
N GLN A 8 -0.80 -0.22 -1.67
CA GLN A 8 -1.52 -1.39 -2.16
C GLN A 8 -0.97 -1.92 -3.49
N ASN A 9 -0.53 -1.03 -4.38
CA ASN A 9 0.05 -1.46 -5.66
C ASN A 9 1.34 -2.26 -5.45
N ILE A 10 2.15 -1.90 -4.45
CA ILE A 10 3.37 -2.63 -4.08
C ILE A 10 3.04 -3.98 -3.48
N VAL A 11 2.07 -4.04 -2.55
CA VAL A 11 1.59 -5.31 -2.00
C VAL A 11 1.06 -6.23 -3.11
N THR A 12 0.34 -5.66 -4.09
CA THR A 12 -0.21 -6.40 -5.22
C THR A 12 0.89 -6.98 -6.11
N TYR A 13 1.93 -6.21 -6.40
CA TYR A 13 3.10 -6.69 -7.13
C TYR A 13 3.96 -7.65 -6.32
N GLY A 14 3.96 -7.52 -5.00
CA GLY A 14 4.65 -8.39 -4.06
C GLY A 14 3.97 -9.73 -3.81
N ASP A 15 2.70 -9.92 -4.21
CA ASP A 15 2.13 -11.25 -4.34
C ASP A 15 2.50 -11.85 -5.69
N ILE A 16 3.53 -12.69 -5.70
CA ILE A 16 4.14 -13.19 -6.93
C ILE A 16 3.61 -14.56 -7.35
N MET A 17 2.70 -15.20 -6.60
CA MET A 17 2.22 -16.55 -6.92
C MET A 17 0.76 -16.53 -7.35
N ARG A 18 0.43 -17.33 -8.36
CA ARG A 18 -0.95 -17.60 -8.78
C ARG A 18 -1.31 -19.06 -8.48
N PRO A 19 -2.47 -19.33 -7.87
CA PRO A 19 -2.97 -20.70 -7.76
C PRO A 19 -3.25 -21.22 -9.18
N THR A 20 -2.87 -22.47 -9.43
CA THR A 20 -3.07 -23.11 -10.73
C THR A 20 -3.30 -24.61 -10.55
N ARG A 21 -3.90 -25.23 -11.56
CA ARG A 21 -4.07 -26.68 -11.66
C ARG A 21 -3.27 -27.17 -12.86
N SER A 22 -2.36 -28.11 -12.63
CA SER A 22 -1.55 -28.74 -13.67
C SER A 22 -1.55 -30.25 -13.45
N ASN A 23 -1.80 -31.02 -14.49
CA ASN A 23 -1.85 -32.49 -14.45
C ASN A 23 -2.73 -33.05 -13.32
N GLY A 24 -3.88 -32.41 -13.08
CA GLY A 24 -4.82 -32.80 -12.02
C GLY A 24 -4.46 -32.33 -10.62
N VAL A 25 -3.24 -31.86 -10.38
CA VAL A 25 -2.72 -31.39 -9.08
C VAL A 25 -2.96 -29.89 -8.91
N ILE A 26 -3.38 -29.48 -7.72
CA ILE A 26 -3.54 -28.07 -7.33
C ILE A 26 -2.24 -27.59 -6.69
N GLY A 27 -1.74 -26.43 -7.12
CA GLY A 27 -0.52 -25.84 -6.60
C GLY A 27 -0.39 -24.38 -7.04
N TYR A 28 0.84 -23.91 -7.18
CA TYR A 28 1.14 -22.53 -7.50
C TYR A 28 2.16 -22.42 -8.63
N ARG A 29 2.07 -21.34 -9.40
CA ARG A 29 3.09 -20.90 -10.36
C ARG A 29 3.39 -19.44 -10.08
N ARG A 30 4.62 -19.01 -10.30
CA ARG A 30 4.92 -17.58 -10.28
C ARG A 30 4.14 -16.83 -11.36
N LYS A 31 3.62 -15.65 -11.00
CA LYS A 31 2.95 -14.73 -11.92
C LYS A 31 3.97 -14.18 -12.90
N ASP A 32 3.47 -13.89 -14.10
CA ASP A 32 4.29 -13.28 -15.14
C ASP A 32 4.76 -11.91 -14.64
N PRO A 33 6.04 -11.55 -14.84
CA PRO A 33 6.58 -10.29 -14.33
C PRO A 33 5.83 -9.06 -14.84
N VAL A 34 5.63 -8.06 -13.98
CA VAL A 34 4.87 -6.83 -14.32
C VAL A 34 5.70 -5.84 -15.16
N GLY A 35 5.13 -5.39 -16.28
CA GLY A 35 5.78 -4.50 -17.25
C GLY A 35 6.59 -5.24 -18.32
N GLU A 36 7.05 -4.54 -19.34
CA GLU A 36 7.95 -5.08 -20.37
C GLU A 36 9.41 -5.07 -19.88
N ASP A 37 10.25 -5.96 -20.42
CA ASP A 37 11.68 -5.94 -20.08
C ASP A 37 12.34 -4.62 -20.50
N GLY A 38 13.16 -4.06 -19.62
CA GLY A 38 13.75 -2.72 -19.78
C GLY A 38 12.80 -1.57 -19.43
N SER A 39 11.51 -1.82 -19.19
CA SER A 39 10.59 -0.79 -18.74
C SER A 39 10.90 -0.34 -17.31
N TRP A 40 10.48 0.89 -16.99
CA TRP A 40 10.63 1.41 -15.64
C TRP A 40 9.87 0.57 -14.61
N LEU A 41 8.68 0.08 -14.96
CA LEU A 41 7.85 -0.71 -14.04
C LEU A 41 8.49 -2.06 -13.75
N ARG A 42 9.17 -2.66 -14.74
CA ARG A 42 9.98 -3.86 -14.54
C ARG A 42 11.11 -3.63 -13.54
N ARG A 43 11.76 -2.46 -13.58
CA ARG A 43 12.81 -2.11 -12.61
C ARG A 43 12.26 -2.03 -11.19
N GLU A 44 11.11 -1.38 -11.00
CA GLU A 44 10.47 -1.28 -9.68
C GLU A 44 10.03 -2.65 -9.17
N PHE A 45 9.48 -3.50 -10.04
CA PHE A 45 9.11 -4.87 -9.71
C PHE A 45 10.33 -5.70 -9.25
N ARG A 46 11.47 -5.58 -9.94
CA ARG A 46 12.72 -6.28 -9.57
C ARG A 46 13.30 -5.84 -8.23
N ALA A 47 13.01 -4.62 -7.76
CA ALA A 47 13.49 -4.13 -6.47
C ALA A 47 12.73 -4.74 -5.27
N LEU A 48 11.53 -5.27 -5.48
CA LEU A 48 10.66 -5.75 -4.38
C LEU A 48 11.27 -6.86 -3.50
N PRO A 49 11.98 -7.87 -4.04
CA PRO A 49 12.62 -8.89 -3.21
C PRO A 49 13.65 -8.29 -2.23
N THR A 50 14.45 -7.32 -2.67
CA THR A 50 15.41 -6.64 -1.79
C THR A 50 14.69 -5.86 -0.69
N VAL A 51 13.67 -5.08 -1.04
CA VAL A 51 12.87 -4.31 -0.06
C VAL A 51 12.23 -5.26 0.96
N SER A 52 11.64 -6.36 0.51
CA SER A 52 11.07 -7.40 1.39
C SER A 52 12.10 -7.99 2.35
N LYS A 53 13.29 -8.35 1.85
CA LYS A 53 14.39 -8.87 2.67
C LYS A 53 14.81 -7.89 3.76
N LEU A 54 14.93 -6.61 3.42
CA LEU A 54 15.31 -5.55 4.38
C LEU A 54 14.24 -5.35 5.47
N ILE A 55 12.96 -5.46 5.13
CA ILE A 55 11.86 -5.41 6.11
C ILE A 55 11.94 -6.63 7.05
N ILE A 56 12.12 -7.84 6.50
CA ILE A 56 12.22 -9.08 7.28
C ILE A 56 13.44 -9.07 8.20
N ALA A 57 14.57 -8.54 7.72
CA ALA A 57 15.79 -8.39 8.50
C ALA A 57 15.71 -7.31 9.59
N GLY A 58 14.70 -6.42 9.53
CA GLY A 58 14.54 -5.31 10.45
C GLY A 58 15.37 -4.07 10.08
N ASP A 59 15.96 -4.01 8.89
CA ASP A 59 16.68 -2.85 8.37
C ASP A 59 15.73 -1.73 7.91
N ILE A 60 14.47 -2.08 7.61
CA ILE A 60 13.37 -1.17 7.31
C ILE A 60 12.21 -1.46 8.27
N SER A 61 11.66 -0.43 8.92
CA SER A 61 10.38 -0.55 9.63
C SER A 61 9.22 -0.27 8.67
N ALA A 62 8.51 -1.33 8.29
CA ALA A 62 7.31 -1.22 7.46
C ALA A 62 6.04 -1.08 8.30
N PHE A 63 5.13 -0.26 7.80
CA PHE A 63 3.85 0.04 8.41
C PHE A 63 2.69 -0.22 7.46
N ARG A 64 1.51 -0.43 8.04
CA ARG A 64 0.21 -0.56 7.38
C ARG A 64 -0.89 0.06 8.24
N TYR A 65 -2.05 0.30 7.66
CA TYR A 65 -3.23 0.74 8.41
C TYR A 65 -4.52 0.23 7.76
N VAL A 66 -5.64 0.50 8.43
CA VAL A 66 -6.92 -0.16 8.16
C VAL A 66 -7.45 0.00 6.72
N GLU A 67 -7.28 1.17 6.08
CA GLU A 67 -7.81 1.34 4.71
C GLU A 67 -6.98 0.56 3.68
N LEU A 68 -5.65 0.47 3.86
CA LEU A 68 -4.80 -0.41 3.03
C LEU A 68 -5.15 -1.90 3.25
N ASP A 69 -5.50 -2.29 4.47
CA ASP A 69 -5.96 -3.65 4.75
C ASP A 69 -7.30 -3.95 4.05
N PHE A 70 -8.22 -2.99 4.03
CA PHE A 70 -9.48 -3.11 3.32
C PHE A 70 -9.29 -3.21 1.81
N GLU A 71 -8.37 -2.45 1.22
CA GLU A 71 -8.01 -2.61 -0.20
C GLU A 71 -7.47 -4.01 -0.50
N ASN A 72 -6.58 -4.51 0.37
CA ASN A 72 -6.02 -5.86 0.26
C ASN A 72 -7.08 -6.97 0.34
N TRP A 73 -8.06 -6.83 1.24
CA TRP A 73 -9.10 -7.85 1.43
C TRP A 73 -9.88 -8.12 0.14
N LYS A 74 -10.15 -7.08 -0.66
CA LYS A 74 -10.98 -7.20 -1.87
C LYS A 74 -10.30 -7.85 -3.04
N ARG A 75 -8.99 -8.04 -2.96
CA ARG A 75 -8.18 -8.58 -4.04
C ARG A 75 -8.66 -10.01 -4.35
N LYS A 76 -8.98 -10.28 -5.63
CA LYS A 76 -9.26 -11.65 -6.08
C LYS A 76 -8.03 -12.52 -5.77
N GLY A 77 -8.21 -13.55 -4.95
CA GLY A 77 -7.12 -14.42 -4.48
C GLY A 77 -6.58 -14.11 -3.08
N SER A 78 -7.05 -13.06 -2.40
CA SER A 78 -6.77 -12.82 -0.97
C SER A 78 -7.28 -13.95 -0.07
N ALA A 79 -8.22 -14.76 -0.57
CA ALA A 79 -8.81 -15.90 0.12
C ALA A 79 -7.98 -17.20 0.04
N SER A 80 -6.89 -17.26 -0.74
CA SER A 80 -5.96 -18.38 -0.60
C SER A 80 -5.06 -18.09 0.59
N GLY A 81 -5.32 -18.74 1.74
CA GLY A 81 -4.53 -18.63 2.98
C GLY A 81 -3.07 -19.12 2.88
N SER A 82 -2.49 -19.10 1.69
CA SER A 82 -1.09 -19.41 1.45
C SER A 82 -0.30 -18.10 1.44
N ASN A 83 0.61 -17.96 2.38
CA ASN A 83 1.63 -16.90 2.39
C ASN A 83 2.71 -17.13 1.32
N LEU A 84 2.58 -18.17 0.48
CA LEU A 84 3.59 -18.54 -0.49
C LEU A 84 3.79 -17.44 -1.54
N GLY A 85 4.99 -16.87 -1.57
CA GLY A 85 5.34 -15.77 -2.46
C GLY A 85 4.66 -14.44 -2.14
N ASN A 86 4.18 -14.25 -0.91
CA ASN A 86 3.84 -12.93 -0.41
C ASN A 86 5.11 -12.24 0.11
N LEU A 87 5.61 -11.24 -0.62
CA LEU A 87 6.78 -10.46 -0.22
C LEU A 87 6.51 -9.49 0.94
N PHE A 88 5.26 -9.09 1.17
CA PHE A 88 4.88 -8.12 2.19
C PHE A 88 3.75 -8.67 3.08
N PRO A 89 4.01 -9.73 3.87
CA PRO A 89 3.00 -10.28 4.75
C PRO A 89 2.70 -9.32 5.91
N ASN A 90 1.43 -9.22 6.31
CA ASN A 90 1.00 -8.35 7.41
C ASN A 90 1.73 -8.60 8.73
N SER A 91 2.28 -9.81 8.94
CA SER A 91 3.03 -10.20 10.14
C SER A 91 4.37 -9.47 10.30
N VAL A 92 4.95 -8.89 9.23
CA VAL A 92 6.20 -8.13 9.29
C VAL A 92 5.98 -6.62 9.26
N MET A 93 4.72 -6.17 9.20
CA MET A 93 4.34 -4.76 9.12
C MET A 93 3.61 -4.32 10.38
N LYS A 94 4.03 -3.20 10.97
CA LYS A 94 3.42 -2.60 12.15
C LYS A 94 2.13 -1.87 11.76
N GLN A 95 1.11 -1.94 12.61
CA GLN A 95 -0.13 -1.20 12.38
C GLN A 95 -0.03 0.22 12.96
N VAL A 96 -0.55 1.21 12.22
CA VAL A 96 -0.70 2.60 12.67
C VAL A 96 -2.15 3.05 12.52
N GLU A 97 -2.50 4.13 13.21
CA GLU A 97 -3.83 4.74 13.12
C GLU A 97 -3.97 5.57 11.84
N PRO A 98 -5.14 5.58 11.18
CA PRO A 98 -5.39 6.48 10.07
C PRO A 98 -5.33 7.94 10.50
N ALA A 99 -5.02 8.86 9.57
CA ALA A 99 -5.09 10.30 9.86
C ALA A 99 -6.46 10.71 10.42
N ILE A 100 -7.53 10.18 9.81
CA ILE A 100 -8.91 10.34 10.27
C ILE A 100 -9.63 9.00 10.07
N GLU A 101 -10.18 8.46 11.15
CA GLU A 101 -10.95 7.21 11.12
C GLU A 101 -12.30 7.41 10.40
N ARG A 102 -12.47 6.79 9.23
CA ARG A 102 -13.64 6.99 8.35
C ARG A 102 -14.94 6.52 9.00
N SER A 103 -14.89 5.49 9.84
CA SER A 103 -16.08 4.93 10.51
C SER A 103 -16.80 5.92 11.45
N TYR A 104 -16.14 7.02 11.86
CA TYR A 104 -16.78 8.10 12.60
C TYR A 104 -17.80 8.89 11.76
N TYR A 105 -17.65 8.90 10.43
CA TYR A 105 -18.42 9.77 9.54
C TYR A 105 -19.27 8.98 8.53
N PHE A 106 -18.75 7.86 8.06
CA PHE A 106 -19.39 7.02 7.05
C PHE A 106 -19.62 5.63 7.65
N GLN A 107 -20.83 5.39 8.17
CA GLN A 107 -21.22 4.06 8.62
C GLN A 107 -21.92 3.33 7.47
N ALA A 108 -21.51 2.09 7.22
CA ALA A 108 -22.10 1.23 6.19
C ALA A 108 -21.91 -0.23 6.58
N PHE A 109 -22.66 -1.14 5.95
CA PHE A 109 -22.38 -2.56 6.05
C PHE A 109 -21.01 -2.89 5.46
N MET A 110 -20.32 -3.91 5.98
CA MET A 110 -18.94 -4.22 5.62
C MET A 110 -18.73 -4.37 4.10
N ASN A 111 -19.64 -5.07 3.40
CA ASN A 111 -19.59 -5.25 1.95
C ASN A 111 -19.58 -3.92 1.17
N GLU A 112 -20.32 -2.92 1.64
CA GLU A 112 -20.37 -1.57 1.07
C GLU A 112 -19.19 -0.72 1.52
N TYR A 113 -18.81 -0.85 2.79
CA TYR A 113 -17.73 -0.11 3.43
C TYR A 113 -16.39 -0.35 2.76
N LEU A 114 -16.18 -1.57 2.24
CA LEU A 114 -14.98 -1.94 1.52
C LEU A 114 -14.94 -1.33 0.10
N TYR A 115 -16.03 -0.84 -0.51
CA TYR A 115 -15.97 -0.28 -1.88
C TYR A 115 -14.98 0.89 -2.01
N THR A 116 -14.12 0.84 -3.04
CA THR A 116 -13.22 1.94 -3.40
C THR A 116 -14.01 3.24 -3.59
N ARG A 117 -15.24 3.16 -4.10
CA ARG A 117 -16.17 4.29 -4.17
C ARG A 117 -16.49 4.89 -2.80
N SER A 118 -16.63 4.07 -1.76
CA SER A 118 -16.90 4.51 -0.39
C SER A 118 -15.72 5.28 0.19
N VAL A 119 -14.50 4.77 0.00
CA VAL A 119 -13.26 5.49 0.40
C VAL A 119 -13.10 6.78 -0.41
N ALA A 120 -13.34 6.74 -1.72
CA ALA A 120 -13.30 7.93 -2.57
C ALA A 120 -14.33 9.00 -2.15
N ASN A 121 -15.54 8.59 -1.74
CA ASN A 121 -16.56 9.51 -1.23
C ASN A 121 -16.13 10.17 0.08
N PHE A 122 -15.50 9.40 0.99
CA PHE A 122 -14.92 9.95 2.21
C PHE A 122 -13.80 10.95 1.91
N CYS A 123 -12.90 10.61 0.99
CA CYS A 123 -11.81 11.48 0.55
C CYS A 123 -12.33 12.77 -0.10
N LYS A 124 -13.41 12.69 -0.89
CA LYS A 124 -14.13 13.86 -1.44
C LYS A 124 -14.73 14.72 -0.33
N TRP A 125 -15.37 14.10 0.65
CA TRP A 125 -15.95 14.79 1.79
C TRP A 125 -14.89 15.53 2.61
N LEU A 126 -13.75 14.89 2.90
CA LEU A 126 -12.59 15.54 3.54
C LEU A 126 -12.03 16.72 2.73
N ASN A 127 -12.11 16.67 1.41
CA ASN A 127 -11.67 17.75 0.54
C ASN A 127 -12.70 18.89 0.37
N THR A 128 -13.78 18.88 1.16
CA THR A 128 -14.79 19.94 1.13
C THR A 128 -14.30 21.17 1.91
N LYS A 129 -14.44 22.35 1.31
CA LYS A 129 -14.04 23.62 1.94
C LYS A 129 -14.81 23.82 3.25
N GLY A 130 -14.09 24.09 4.34
CA GLY A 130 -14.68 24.36 5.66
C GLY A 130 -15.18 23.12 6.40
N ILE A 131 -14.81 21.90 5.97
CA ILE A 131 -15.32 20.66 6.59
C ILE A 131 -14.93 20.51 8.07
N GLU A 132 -13.81 21.12 8.48
CA GLU A 132 -13.22 21.02 9.82
C GLU A 132 -14.23 21.17 10.96
N GLU A 133 -15.05 22.23 10.95
CA GLU A 133 -15.99 22.50 12.04
C GLU A 133 -17.01 21.38 12.22
N SER A 134 -17.63 20.96 11.11
CA SER A 134 -18.60 19.86 11.12
C SER A 134 -17.96 18.52 11.47
N ALA A 135 -16.73 18.28 11.00
CA ALA A 135 -15.98 17.06 11.27
C ALA A 135 -15.59 16.97 12.76
N LEU A 136 -15.14 18.08 13.36
CA LEU A 136 -14.80 18.17 14.78
C LEU A 136 -16.02 17.95 15.67
N LYS A 137 -17.18 18.50 15.29
CA LYS A 137 -18.42 18.31 16.07
C LYS A 137 -18.78 16.82 16.19
N VAL A 138 -18.75 16.08 15.08
CA VAL A 138 -19.04 14.65 15.07
C VAL A 138 -17.98 13.87 15.84
N ALA A 139 -16.69 14.14 15.61
CA ALA A 139 -15.58 13.49 16.31
C ALA A 139 -15.69 13.64 17.83
N LYS A 140 -15.94 14.86 18.32
CA LYS A 140 -16.14 15.14 19.75
C LYS A 140 -17.34 14.41 20.32
N SER A 141 -18.48 14.37 19.61
CA SER A 141 -19.67 13.64 20.08
C SER A 141 -19.46 12.13 20.19
N LYS A 142 -18.46 11.59 19.49
CA LYS A 142 -18.09 10.18 19.47
C LYS A 142 -16.82 9.89 20.29
N ASN A 143 -16.36 10.84 21.10
CA ASN A 143 -15.15 10.72 21.93
C ASN A 143 -13.91 10.28 21.12
N ALA A 144 -13.70 10.90 19.96
CA ALA A 144 -12.47 10.70 19.19
C ALA A 144 -11.22 11.07 20.00
N THR A 145 -10.09 10.44 19.68
CA THR A 145 -8.81 10.71 20.33
C THR A 145 -8.30 12.13 20.07
N ASP A 146 -7.46 12.65 20.96
CA ASP A 146 -6.86 13.97 20.78
C ASP A 146 -6.01 14.07 19.50
N ASP A 147 -5.38 12.96 19.11
CA ASP A 147 -4.64 12.85 17.85
C ASP A 147 -5.55 13.03 16.64
N MET A 148 -6.70 12.33 16.62
CA MET A 148 -7.67 12.49 15.54
C MET A 148 -8.25 13.91 15.51
N LEU A 149 -8.54 14.51 16.66
CA LEU A 149 -9.00 15.91 16.75
C LEU A 149 -7.94 16.89 16.24
N ARG A 150 -6.65 16.65 16.51
CA ARG A 150 -5.53 17.43 15.96
C ARG A 150 -5.45 17.27 14.45
N ASN A 151 -5.59 16.06 13.93
CA ASN A 151 -5.53 15.79 12.49
C ASN A 151 -6.69 16.45 11.74
N ILE A 152 -7.92 16.43 12.30
CA ILE A 152 -9.06 17.13 11.72
C ILE A 152 -8.81 18.64 11.65
N ARG A 153 -8.24 19.24 12.71
CA ARG A 153 -7.84 20.67 12.68
C ARG A 153 -6.79 20.98 11.62
N ASN A 154 -6.02 19.98 11.20
CA ASN A 154 -5.02 20.09 10.16
C ASN A 154 -5.46 19.45 8.83
N VAL A 155 -6.77 19.28 8.59
CA VAL A 155 -7.29 18.70 7.33
C VAL A 155 -6.90 19.52 6.10
N SER A 156 -6.58 20.81 6.29
CA SER A 156 -6.04 21.69 5.25
C SER A 156 -4.77 21.13 4.62
N ARG A 157 -3.95 20.35 5.36
CA ARG A 157 -2.77 19.67 4.84
C ARG A 157 -3.13 18.63 3.78
N TYR A 158 -4.12 17.78 4.06
CA TYR A 158 -4.64 16.83 3.07
C TYR A 158 -5.28 17.55 1.87
N GLN A 159 -6.01 18.64 2.11
CA GLN A 159 -6.59 19.45 1.05
C GLN A 159 -5.52 20.09 0.14
N GLU A 160 -4.37 20.46 0.70
CA GLU A 160 -3.22 20.96 -0.06
C GLU A 160 -2.69 19.89 -1.03
N MET A 161 -2.54 18.64 -0.56
CA MET A 161 -2.17 17.52 -1.42
C MET A 161 -3.19 17.33 -2.55
N CYS A 162 -4.48 17.32 -2.23
CA CYS A 162 -5.56 17.14 -3.20
C CYS A 162 -5.58 18.22 -4.29
N LYS A 163 -5.18 19.47 -3.99
CA LYS A 163 -5.10 20.57 -4.98
C LYS A 163 -4.09 20.32 -6.10
N LYS A 164 -3.10 19.45 -5.88
CA LYS A 164 -2.11 19.08 -6.92
C LYS A 164 -2.58 17.93 -7.81
N LEU A 165 -3.64 17.23 -7.39
CA LEU A 165 -4.12 16.03 -8.05
C LEU A 165 -5.24 16.37 -9.03
N GLN A 166 -5.25 15.68 -10.18
CA GLN A 166 -6.22 15.92 -11.25
C GLN A 166 -7.45 15.02 -11.13
N LYS A 167 -7.27 13.82 -10.57
CA LYS A 167 -8.30 12.79 -10.49
C LYS A 167 -8.67 12.53 -9.05
N THR A 168 -9.96 12.29 -8.80
CA THR A 168 -10.43 12.04 -7.44
C THR A 168 -9.98 10.69 -6.88
N GLU A 169 -9.72 9.72 -7.74
CA GLU A 169 -9.18 8.42 -7.32
C GLU A 169 -7.84 8.59 -6.60
N GLN A 170 -7.03 9.57 -7.01
CA GLN A 170 -5.74 9.89 -6.38
C GLN A 170 -5.89 10.54 -5.00
N TYR A 171 -7.09 10.97 -4.61
CA TYR A 171 -7.32 11.49 -3.26
C TYR A 171 -7.16 10.39 -2.21
N ILE A 172 -7.37 9.13 -2.60
CA ILE A 172 -7.10 7.98 -1.76
C ILE A 172 -5.59 7.86 -1.49
N ASP A 173 -4.77 7.95 -2.54
CA ASP A 173 -3.29 7.93 -2.39
C ASP A 173 -2.77 9.13 -1.58
N ALA A 174 -3.37 10.31 -1.74
CA ALA A 174 -3.07 11.46 -0.88
C ALA A 174 -3.47 11.22 0.59
N PHE A 175 -4.54 10.49 0.83
CA PHE A 175 -4.96 10.13 2.19
C PHE A 175 -4.00 9.10 2.81
N HIS A 176 -3.52 8.13 2.03
CA HIS A 176 -2.46 7.19 2.44
C HIS A 176 -1.18 7.94 2.80
N LEU A 177 -0.75 8.87 1.94
CA LEU A 177 0.42 9.71 2.18
C LEU A 177 0.26 10.60 3.42
N TRP A 178 -0.88 11.25 3.60
CA TRP A 178 -1.13 12.08 4.78
C TRP A 178 -1.18 11.24 6.06
N THR A 179 -1.74 10.03 5.99
CA THR A 179 -1.69 9.06 7.10
C THR A 179 -0.24 8.69 7.44
N ALA A 180 0.63 8.53 6.45
CA ALA A 180 2.05 8.34 6.69
C ALA A 180 2.70 9.57 7.37
N GLU A 181 2.41 10.79 6.88
CA GLU A 181 2.95 12.04 7.44
C GLU A 181 2.61 12.24 8.92
N ILE A 182 1.37 11.98 9.33
CA ILE A 182 0.93 12.21 10.73
C ILE A 182 1.43 11.15 11.70
N ASN A 183 1.90 10.01 11.18
CA ASN A 183 2.51 8.92 11.96
C ASN A 183 4.04 8.96 11.91
N ASP A 184 4.64 10.08 11.46
CA ASP A 184 6.09 10.29 11.35
C ASP A 184 6.80 9.21 10.52
N ILE A 185 6.14 8.71 9.48
CA ILE A 185 6.71 7.74 8.54
C ILE A 185 7.47 8.50 7.44
N GLU A 186 8.73 8.13 7.21
CA GLU A 186 9.64 8.84 6.30
C GLU A 186 9.27 8.67 4.83
N TYR A 187 8.83 7.48 4.42
CA TYR A 187 8.57 7.18 3.00
C TYR A 187 7.21 6.51 2.76
N PHE A 188 6.55 6.90 1.67
CA PHE A 188 5.38 6.22 1.13
C PHE A 188 5.79 5.47 -0.14
N VAL A 189 5.93 4.15 -0.05
CA VAL A 189 6.48 3.34 -1.15
C VAL A 189 5.35 2.95 -2.08
N THR A 190 5.38 3.47 -3.30
CA THR A 190 4.34 3.26 -4.33
C THR A 190 4.96 3.09 -5.71
N ALA A 191 4.27 2.42 -6.63
CA ALA A 191 4.65 2.36 -8.04
C ALA A 191 3.91 3.41 -8.92
N ASP A 192 3.08 4.28 -8.35
CA ASP A 192 2.38 5.33 -9.10
C ASP A 192 3.27 6.56 -9.35
N ARG A 193 4.00 6.55 -10.46
CA ARG A 193 4.80 7.69 -10.92
C ARG A 193 3.98 8.95 -11.18
N LYS A 194 2.71 8.83 -11.59
CA LYS A 194 1.86 10.00 -11.86
C LYS A 194 1.50 10.69 -10.56
N PHE A 195 1.22 9.92 -9.51
CA PHE A 195 1.03 10.43 -8.16
C PHE A 195 2.30 11.10 -7.62
N ILE A 196 3.44 10.40 -7.65
CA ILE A 196 4.75 10.94 -7.23
C ILE A 196 5.03 12.27 -7.93
N ASN A 197 4.94 12.33 -9.26
CA ASN A 197 5.21 13.54 -10.03
C ASN A 197 4.25 14.70 -9.70
N ALA A 198 3.00 14.40 -9.34
CA ALA A 198 2.03 15.43 -8.95
C ALA A 198 2.34 16.00 -7.56
N ILE A 199 2.80 15.16 -6.63
CA ILE A 199 3.05 15.53 -5.23
C ILE A 199 4.47 16.05 -4.97
N ASN A 200 5.48 15.67 -5.76
CA ASN A 200 6.90 16.04 -5.56
C ASN A 200 7.19 17.55 -5.48
N LYS A 201 6.23 18.41 -5.81
CA LYS A 201 6.33 19.87 -5.67
C LYS A 201 5.86 20.38 -4.29
N LEU A 202 5.35 19.51 -3.44
CA LEU A 202 4.96 19.80 -2.08
C LEU A 202 6.10 19.42 -1.14
N ASP A 203 6.29 20.23 -0.10
CA ASP A 203 7.19 19.91 0.99
C ASP A 203 6.51 18.90 1.92
N CYS A 204 6.61 17.61 1.56
CA CYS A 204 6.03 16.51 2.31
C CYS A 204 6.97 15.98 3.39
N LYS A 205 6.45 15.75 4.59
CA LYS A 205 7.25 15.11 5.66
C LYS A 205 7.53 13.65 5.33
N CYS A 206 6.53 12.99 4.74
CA CYS A 206 6.63 11.66 4.18
C CYS A 206 6.88 11.79 2.68
N GLN A 207 7.95 11.20 2.18
CA GLN A 207 8.34 11.30 0.77
C GLN A 207 7.77 10.12 -0.03
N PRO A 208 6.91 10.36 -1.04
CA PRO A 208 6.47 9.29 -1.92
C PRO A 208 7.65 8.84 -2.79
N ILE A 209 7.95 7.54 -2.81
CA ILE A 209 9.18 7.01 -3.42
C ILE A 209 8.92 5.71 -4.16
N LEU A 210 9.63 5.49 -5.28
CA LEU A 210 9.62 4.21 -5.97
C LEU A 210 10.47 3.17 -5.21
N PRO A 211 10.18 1.86 -5.33
CA PRO A 211 10.98 0.80 -4.71
C PRO A 211 12.48 0.88 -5.03
N SER A 212 12.86 1.09 -6.29
CA SER A 212 14.28 1.20 -6.65
C SER A 212 14.95 2.46 -6.11
N GLU A 213 14.22 3.56 -6.01
CA GLU A 213 14.70 4.82 -5.45
C GLU A 213 14.93 4.69 -3.94
N LEU A 214 14.07 3.96 -3.22
CA LEU A 214 14.29 3.63 -1.82
C LEU A 214 15.61 2.88 -1.60
N LEU A 215 15.89 1.89 -2.45
CA LEU A 215 17.18 1.17 -2.38
C LEU A 215 18.37 2.11 -2.65
N THR A 216 18.23 3.03 -3.60
CA THR A 216 19.27 4.05 -3.85
C THR A 216 19.48 4.97 -2.64
N GLN A 217 18.42 5.40 -1.96
CA GLN A 217 18.53 6.18 -0.71
C GLN A 217 19.27 5.41 0.40
N MET A 218 19.16 4.09 0.38
CA MET A 218 19.87 3.19 1.30
C MET A 218 21.28 2.81 0.83
N ASN A 219 21.76 3.38 -0.28
CA ASN A 219 23.03 3.05 -0.93
C ASN A 219 23.15 1.55 -1.32
N LEU A 220 22.03 0.97 -1.76
CA LEU A 220 21.95 -0.42 -2.22
C LEU A 220 21.71 -0.47 -3.73
N GLU A 221 22.65 -1.09 -4.45
CA GLU A 221 22.55 -1.28 -5.90
C GLU A 221 22.17 -2.73 -6.29
N ALA A 222 22.29 -3.67 -5.34
CA ALA A 222 22.04 -5.09 -5.59
C ALA A 222 20.54 -5.43 -5.52
N SER A 223 20.03 -6.03 -6.59
CA SER A 223 18.69 -6.61 -6.66
C SER A 223 18.76 -8.08 -6.27
N GLU A 224 18.10 -8.45 -5.18
CA GLU A 224 17.88 -9.85 -4.82
C GLU A 224 16.98 -10.53 -5.86
N PRO A 225 17.24 -11.79 -6.22
CA PRO A 225 16.35 -12.53 -7.09
C PRO A 225 15.07 -12.92 -6.34
N PHE A 226 13.97 -13.11 -7.09
CA PHE A 226 12.78 -13.73 -6.53
C PHE A 226 13.05 -15.19 -6.15
N GLN A 227 12.51 -15.61 -5.00
CA GLN A 227 12.65 -16.99 -4.51
C GLN A 227 12.08 -18.05 -5.48
N PHE A 228 10.98 -17.74 -6.17
CA PHE A 228 10.29 -18.67 -7.08
C PHE A 228 10.63 -18.37 -8.54
N LYS A 229 10.76 -19.42 -9.36
CA LYS A 229 11.03 -19.35 -10.80
C LYS A 229 9.72 -19.32 -11.61
N GLU A 230 9.74 -18.70 -12.79
CA GLU A 230 8.54 -18.44 -13.63
C GLU A 230 7.97 -19.69 -14.31
N ASN A 231 8.83 -20.65 -14.67
CA ASN A 231 8.44 -21.87 -15.38
C ASN A 231 8.40 -23.10 -14.47
N VAL A 232 8.20 -22.90 -13.17
CA VAL A 232 8.13 -24.00 -12.20
C VAL A 232 6.73 -24.09 -11.59
N PHE A 233 6.20 -25.31 -11.52
CA PHE A 233 5.04 -25.66 -10.69
C PHE A 233 5.50 -25.99 -9.28
N TYR A 234 4.90 -25.33 -8.30
CA TYR A 234 5.16 -25.53 -6.88
C TYR A 234 3.94 -26.18 -6.22
N GLY A 235 4.19 -27.14 -5.33
CA GLY A 235 3.14 -27.76 -4.52
C GLY A 235 2.52 -26.77 -3.53
N ILE A 236 1.45 -27.18 -2.84
CA ILE A 236 0.75 -26.33 -1.86
C ILE A 236 1.69 -25.85 -0.73
N GLY A 237 2.70 -26.67 -0.38
CA GLY A 237 3.72 -26.33 0.61
C GLY A 237 4.91 -25.53 0.07
N GLY A 238 4.89 -25.13 -1.20
CA GLY A 238 5.98 -24.38 -1.84
C GLY A 238 7.15 -25.20 -2.34
N GLN A 239 7.08 -26.53 -2.27
CA GLN A 239 8.11 -27.40 -2.82
C GLN A 239 8.11 -27.37 -4.36
N TYR A 240 9.30 -27.39 -4.97
CA TYR A 240 9.46 -27.58 -6.41
C TYR A 240 8.85 -28.94 -6.80
N MET A 241 8.06 -28.98 -7.88
CA MET A 241 7.48 -30.22 -8.37
C MET A 241 8.00 -30.55 -9.78
N TRP A 242 7.71 -29.69 -10.77
CA TRP A 242 8.16 -29.86 -12.15
C TRP A 242 8.21 -28.51 -12.88
N GLU A 243 8.91 -28.48 -14.01
CA GLU A 243 8.93 -27.34 -14.93
C GLU A 243 7.80 -27.43 -15.95
N PHE A 244 7.30 -26.28 -16.37
CA PHE A 244 6.47 -26.16 -17.56
C PHE A 244 7.38 -26.08 -18.77
N ASP A 245 7.05 -26.82 -19.82
CA ASP A 245 7.65 -26.68 -21.14
C ASP A 245 7.45 -25.26 -21.72
#